data_AF-A0A7Y4WHW2-F1
#
_entry.id   AF-A0A7Y4WHW2-F1
#
_cell.length_a   1.000
_cell.length_b   1.000
_cell.length_c   1.000
_cell.angle_alpha   90.00
_cell.angle_beta   90.00
_cell.angle_gamma   90.00
#
_symmetry.space_group_name_H-M   'P 1'
#
loop_
_entity.id
_entity.type
_entity.pdbx_description
1 polymer ?
#
loop_
_entity_poly.entity_id
_entity_poly.type
_entity_poly.pdbx_seq_one_letter_code
_entity_poly.pdbx_strand_id
1 'polypeptide(L)'
;MRSFAATFLALSLAAGCSTPGHVKAVKTADRLEDLSASIEELQSRVTATSTALAQLVAQKDQDPGPAFQQLEASVHALESAERRTEGRLHGVRQEAEEYFVTWKEQAATIDDEDLKELSEERRTDLSASVDRVADVMTPAREAIDAYLGTLRDTLKYLSIDLTPSGIASIDGRAKDASKSAKSIHSKLGGVLESVHEAAPLFARARATGAKKSVQAEPVSN
;
A
#
# COMPACT_ATOMS: atom_id res chain seq x y z
N MET A 1 67.63 35.50 7.26
CA MET A 1 67.12 34.24 7.84
C MET A 1 65.64 34.15 7.52
N ARG A 2 65.23 33.02 6.96
CA ARG A 2 63.86 32.70 6.53
C ARG A 2 62.98 32.43 7.76
N SER A 3 61.69 32.79 7.69
CA SER A 3 60.59 31.89 8.02
C SER A 3 59.24 32.57 7.81
N PHE A 4 58.51 32.07 6.80
CA PHE A 4 57.07 32.17 6.66
C PHE A 4 56.42 31.26 7.72
N ALA A 5 55.42 31.72 8.45
CA ALA A 5 54.57 30.85 9.27
C ALA A 5 53.15 30.88 8.68
N ALA A 6 52.76 29.73 8.17
CA ALA A 6 51.54 29.49 7.41
C ALA A 6 50.30 29.38 8.32
N THR A 7 49.23 30.00 7.86
CA THR A 7 47.86 29.88 8.34
C THR A 7 47.37 28.43 8.22
N PHE A 8 47.12 27.73 9.32
CA PHE A 8 46.40 26.46 9.30
C PHE A 8 44.89 26.73 9.37
N LEU A 9 44.26 26.58 8.22
CA LEU A 9 42.82 26.52 8.03
C LEU A 9 42.31 25.20 8.64
N ALA A 10 41.62 25.26 9.78
CA ALA A 10 40.96 24.11 10.37
C ALA A 10 39.77 23.70 9.49
N LEU A 11 39.89 22.52 8.89
CA LEU A 11 38.92 21.88 8.01
C LEU A 11 37.68 21.49 8.83
N SER A 12 36.53 22.02 8.45
CA SER A 12 35.21 21.70 8.98
C SER A 12 34.82 20.25 8.65
N LEU A 13 34.81 19.35 9.64
CA LEU A 13 34.11 18.07 9.52
C LEU A 13 32.61 18.36 9.55
N ALA A 14 32.00 18.43 8.36
CA ALA A 14 30.57 18.24 8.22
C ALA A 14 30.26 16.77 8.59
N ALA A 15 29.93 16.52 9.86
CA ALA A 15 29.17 15.33 10.21
C ALA A 15 27.83 15.45 9.48
N GLY A 16 27.72 14.78 8.33
CA GLY A 16 26.44 14.59 7.67
C GLY A 16 25.55 13.88 8.68
N CYS A 17 24.57 14.60 9.24
CA CYS A 17 23.54 14.01 10.09
C CYS A 17 22.74 13.03 9.23
N SER A 18 23.21 11.78 9.12
CA SER A 18 22.42 10.70 8.58
C SER A 18 21.17 10.57 9.45
N THR A 19 20.00 10.47 8.82
CA THR A 19 18.76 10.24 9.56
C THR A 19 18.90 8.91 10.30
N PRO A 20 18.70 8.87 11.63
CA PRO A 20 18.85 7.63 12.39
C PRO A 20 17.94 6.51 11.85
N GLY A 21 18.41 5.26 11.85
CA GLY A 21 17.66 4.12 11.27
C GLY A 21 16.25 3.98 11.85
N HIS A 22 16.08 4.25 13.15
CA HIS A 22 14.79 4.18 13.82
C HIS A 22 13.74 5.22 13.34
N VAL A 23 14.15 6.29 12.64
CA VAL A 23 13.21 7.23 11.99
C VAL A 23 12.74 6.66 10.65
N LYS A 24 13.64 6.01 9.89
CA LYS A 24 13.31 5.31 8.63
C LYS A 24 12.41 4.09 8.86
N ALA A 25 12.59 3.40 9.99
CA ALA A 25 11.68 2.34 10.44
C ALA A 25 10.23 2.83 10.56
N VAL A 26 10.02 3.95 11.28
CA VAL A 26 8.68 4.56 11.44
C VAL A 26 8.08 4.92 10.09
N LYS A 27 8.88 5.52 9.20
CA LYS A 27 8.42 5.87 7.86
C LYS A 27 8.02 4.64 7.04
N THR A 28 8.70 3.51 7.22
CA THR A 28 8.30 2.23 6.61
C THR A 28 6.94 1.74 7.16
N ALA A 29 6.71 1.86 8.47
CA ALA A 29 5.41 1.56 9.08
C ALA A 29 4.29 2.46 8.53
N ASP A 30 4.54 3.77 8.40
CA ASP A 30 3.57 4.71 7.82
C ASP A 30 3.25 4.34 6.35
N ARG A 31 4.25 3.89 5.58
CA ARG A 31 4.03 3.42 4.19
C ARG A 31 3.21 2.14 4.12
N LEU A 32 3.39 1.23 5.06
CA LEU A 32 2.58 0.02 5.18
C LEU A 32 1.13 0.38 5.53
N GLU A 33 0.90 1.35 6.43
CA GLU A 33 -0.45 1.85 6.74
C GLU A 33 -1.12 2.51 5.51
N ASP A 34 -0.39 3.37 4.78
CA ASP A 34 -0.84 3.95 3.51
C ASP A 34 -1.23 2.87 2.48
N LEU A 35 -0.46 1.78 2.42
CA LEU A 35 -0.72 0.65 1.54
C LEU A 35 -2.00 -0.08 1.96
N SER A 36 -2.19 -0.40 3.24
CA SER A 36 -3.43 -1.01 3.74
C SER A 36 -4.66 -0.19 3.36
N ALA A 37 -4.65 1.12 3.59
CA ALA A 37 -5.76 1.99 3.24
C ALA A 37 -6.06 1.98 1.72
N SER A 38 -5.02 1.91 0.87
CA SER A 38 -5.21 1.81 -0.58
C SER A 38 -5.78 0.45 -1.02
N ILE A 39 -5.44 -0.64 -0.33
CA ILE A 39 -5.98 -1.98 -0.59
C ILE A 39 -7.46 -2.04 -0.21
N GLU A 40 -7.85 -1.44 0.92
CA GLU A 40 -9.26 -1.32 1.32
C GLU A 40 -10.07 -0.50 0.31
N GLU A 41 -9.51 0.62 -0.18
CA GLU A 41 -10.13 1.37 -1.27
C GLU A 41 -10.29 0.48 -2.51
N LEU A 42 -9.26 -0.28 -2.88
CA LEU A 42 -9.28 -1.15 -4.04
C LEU A 42 -10.36 -2.24 -3.92
N GLN A 43 -10.52 -2.88 -2.75
CA GLN A 43 -11.61 -3.82 -2.47
C GLN A 43 -13.00 -3.17 -2.65
N SER A 44 -13.16 -1.94 -2.17
CA SER A 44 -14.38 -1.16 -2.35
C SER A 44 -14.67 -0.87 -3.84
N ARG A 45 -13.66 -0.48 -4.62
CA ARG A 45 -13.82 -0.24 -6.07
C ARG A 45 -14.15 -1.50 -6.86
N VAL A 46 -13.54 -2.63 -6.52
CA VAL A 46 -13.87 -3.94 -7.11
C VAL A 46 -15.35 -4.27 -6.88
N THR A 47 -15.82 -4.10 -5.65
CA THR A 47 -17.22 -4.32 -5.27
C THR A 47 -18.16 -3.39 -6.04
N ALA A 48 -17.89 -2.09 -6.01
CA ALA A 48 -18.69 -1.08 -6.70
C ALA A 48 -18.81 -1.36 -8.20
N THR A 49 -17.72 -1.77 -8.86
CA THR A 49 -17.70 -2.09 -10.29
C THR A 49 -18.54 -3.33 -10.60
N SER A 50 -18.43 -4.38 -9.78
CA SER A 50 -19.25 -5.59 -9.95
C SER A 50 -20.75 -5.31 -9.75
N THR A 51 -21.08 -4.42 -8.81
CA THR A 51 -22.45 -3.97 -8.55
C THR A 51 -22.99 -3.15 -9.72
N ALA A 52 -22.21 -2.19 -10.24
CA ALA A 52 -22.61 -1.38 -11.39
C ALA A 52 -22.91 -2.24 -12.62
N LEU A 53 -22.08 -3.27 -12.89
CA LEU A 53 -22.32 -4.21 -13.98
C LEU A 53 -23.59 -5.02 -13.79
N ALA A 54 -23.84 -5.51 -12.56
CA ALA A 54 -25.06 -6.23 -12.24
C ALA A 54 -26.31 -5.34 -12.35
N GLN A 55 -26.22 -4.07 -11.96
CA GLN A 55 -27.29 -3.09 -12.07
C GLN A 55 -27.64 -2.81 -13.53
N LEU A 56 -26.63 -2.60 -14.39
CA LEU A 56 -26.85 -2.44 -15.83
C LEU A 56 -27.63 -3.62 -16.43
N VAL A 57 -27.22 -4.84 -16.08
CA VAL A 57 -27.93 -6.05 -16.52
C VAL A 57 -29.36 -6.13 -15.99
N ALA A 58 -29.57 -5.79 -14.71
CA ALA A 58 -30.89 -5.82 -14.10
C ALA A 58 -31.85 -4.76 -14.68
N GLN A 59 -31.32 -3.67 -15.21
CA GLN A 59 -32.06 -2.53 -15.78
C GLN A 59 -32.13 -2.57 -17.31
N LYS A 60 -31.81 -3.72 -17.93
CA LYS A 60 -31.73 -3.85 -19.40
C LYS A 60 -32.99 -3.45 -20.18
N ASP A 61 -34.16 -3.51 -19.56
CA ASP A 61 -35.46 -3.14 -20.16
C ASP A 61 -35.86 -1.67 -19.88
N GLN A 62 -34.99 -0.89 -19.22
CA GLN A 62 -35.13 0.55 -18.98
C GLN A 62 -34.17 1.34 -19.89
N ASP A 63 -34.08 2.67 -19.73
CA ASP A 63 -33.01 3.45 -20.37
C ASP A 63 -31.65 3.05 -19.77
N PRO A 64 -30.77 2.37 -20.54
CA PRO A 64 -29.53 1.83 -20.01
C PRO A 64 -28.40 2.87 -19.95
N GLY A 65 -28.59 4.06 -20.55
CA GLY A 65 -27.56 5.10 -20.65
C GLY A 65 -26.95 5.48 -19.30
N PRO A 66 -27.75 5.84 -18.28
CA PRO A 66 -27.23 6.19 -16.95
C PRO A 66 -26.48 5.04 -16.27
N ALA A 67 -26.99 3.80 -16.37
CA ALA A 67 -26.36 2.63 -15.76
C ALA A 67 -25.03 2.27 -16.46
N PHE A 68 -24.96 2.45 -17.78
CA PHE A 68 -23.74 2.27 -18.55
C PHE A 68 -22.67 3.29 -18.17
N GLN A 69 -23.03 4.58 -18.08
CA GLN A 69 -22.11 5.63 -17.62
C GLN A 69 -21.60 5.38 -16.19
N GLN A 70 -22.47 4.89 -15.31
CA GLN A 70 -22.07 4.50 -13.96
C GLN A 70 -21.05 3.35 -13.96
N LEU A 71 -21.24 2.35 -14.84
CA LEU A 71 -20.27 1.27 -15.02
C LEU A 71 -18.93 1.80 -15.54
N GLU A 72 -18.93 2.66 -16.57
CA GLU A 72 -17.72 3.29 -17.10
C GLU A 72 -16.95 4.05 -16.00
N ALA A 73 -17.66 4.87 -15.22
CA ALA A 73 -17.07 5.61 -14.11
C ALA A 73 -16.49 4.69 -13.03
N SER A 74 -17.19 3.60 -12.70
CA SER A 74 -16.71 2.60 -11.74
C SER A 74 -15.44 1.89 -12.24
N VAL A 75 -15.38 1.52 -13.53
CA VAL A 75 -14.18 0.91 -14.13
C VAL A 75 -12.99 1.88 -14.07
N HIS A 76 -13.17 3.15 -14.45
CA HIS A 76 -12.10 4.15 -14.34
C HIS A 76 -11.63 4.41 -12.91
N ALA A 77 -12.55 4.41 -11.94
CA ALA A 77 -12.21 4.54 -10.53
C ALA A 77 -11.42 3.32 -10.03
N LEU A 78 -11.77 2.11 -10.48
CA LEU A 78 -11.04 0.89 -10.17
C LEU A 78 -9.62 0.92 -10.76
N GLU A 79 -9.45 1.28 -12.03
CA GLU A 79 -8.12 1.46 -12.65
C GLU A 79 -7.27 2.49 -11.90
N SER A 80 -7.89 3.56 -11.39
CA SER A 80 -7.17 4.58 -10.64
C SER A 80 -6.75 4.10 -9.25
N ALA A 81 -7.59 3.30 -8.57
CA ALA A 81 -7.26 2.72 -7.28
C ALA A 81 -6.17 1.63 -7.40
N GLU A 82 -6.19 0.85 -8.47
CA GLU A 82 -5.16 -0.14 -8.81
C GLU A 82 -3.79 0.55 -8.95
N ARG A 83 -3.67 1.56 -9.82
CA ARG A 83 -2.43 2.34 -9.98
C ARG A 83 -1.94 3.00 -8.69
N ARG A 84 -2.86 3.51 -7.85
CA ARG A 84 -2.49 4.07 -6.54
C ARG A 84 -1.89 2.99 -5.65
N THR A 85 -2.51 1.82 -5.59
CA THR A 85 -2.05 0.69 -4.76
C THR A 85 -0.67 0.21 -5.21
N GLU A 86 -0.44 0.09 -6.53
CA GLU A 86 0.88 -0.19 -7.10
C GLU A 86 1.94 0.83 -6.67
N GLY A 87 1.61 2.13 -6.77
CA GLY A 87 2.49 3.20 -6.33
C GLY A 87 2.81 3.14 -4.83
N ARG A 88 1.83 2.77 -3.99
CA ARG A 88 2.04 2.58 -2.54
C ARG A 88 2.94 1.39 -2.25
N LEU A 89 2.74 0.26 -2.93
CA LEU A 89 3.60 -0.92 -2.79
C LEU A 89 5.05 -0.59 -3.19
N HIS A 90 5.24 0.14 -4.30
CA HIS A 90 6.57 0.60 -4.70
C HIS A 90 7.20 1.51 -3.63
N GLY A 91 6.43 2.43 -3.07
CA GLY A 91 6.87 3.31 -1.98
C GLY A 91 7.28 2.55 -0.71
N VAL A 92 6.57 1.47 -0.34
CA VAL A 92 6.96 0.58 0.77
C VAL A 92 8.33 -0.04 0.49
N ARG A 93 8.53 -0.60 -0.70
CA ARG A 93 9.80 -1.25 -1.08
C ARG A 93 10.97 -0.26 -1.07
N GLN A 94 10.77 0.93 -1.65
CA GLN A 94 11.80 1.96 -1.68
C GLN A 94 12.20 2.40 -0.27
N GLU A 95 11.22 2.68 0.61
CA GLU A 95 11.51 3.11 1.98
C GLU A 95 12.22 2.01 2.78
N ALA A 96 11.79 0.76 2.62
CA ALA A 96 12.41 -0.39 3.27
C ALA A 96 13.85 -0.60 2.79
N GLU A 97 14.12 -0.48 1.48
CA GLU A 97 15.47 -0.56 0.93
C GLU A 97 16.37 0.53 1.50
N GLU A 98 15.92 1.78 1.49
CA GLU A 98 16.66 2.90 2.09
C GLU A 98 16.93 2.67 3.58
N TYR A 99 15.96 2.10 4.31
CA TYR A 99 16.12 1.74 5.70
C TYR A 99 17.19 0.67 5.89
N PHE A 100 17.16 -0.42 5.12
CA PHE A 100 18.11 -1.52 5.25
C PHE A 100 19.53 -1.16 4.79
N VAL A 101 19.70 -0.21 3.87
CA VAL A 101 21.01 0.36 3.54
C VAL A 101 21.58 1.09 4.76
N THR A 102 20.82 2.03 5.33
CA THR A 102 21.23 2.75 6.55
C THR A 102 21.46 1.81 7.74
N TRP A 103 20.64 0.74 7.87
CA TRP A 103 20.82 -0.28 8.90
C TRP A 103 22.20 -0.92 8.80
N LYS A 104 22.60 -1.41 7.62
CA LYS A 104 23.90 -2.08 7.43
C LYS A 104 25.07 -1.16 7.73
N GLU A 105 24.98 0.10 7.30
CA GLU A 105 26.01 1.11 7.60
C GLU A 105 26.17 1.32 9.11
N GLN A 106 25.06 1.38 9.86
CA GLN A 106 25.08 1.54 11.31
C GLN A 106 25.55 0.26 12.02
N ALA A 107 25.08 -0.92 11.58
CA ALA A 107 25.46 -2.21 12.13
C ALA A 107 26.95 -2.52 11.95
N ALA A 108 27.58 -2.01 10.88
CA ALA A 108 29.01 -2.15 10.67
C ALA A 108 29.88 -1.42 11.72
N THR A 109 29.29 -0.49 12.47
CA THR A 109 29.97 0.23 13.57
C THR A 109 29.86 -0.48 14.93
N ILE A 110 29.18 -1.62 14.99
CA ILE A 110 29.05 -2.43 16.20
C ILE A 110 30.33 -3.27 16.35
N ASP A 111 31.07 -3.03 17.43
CA ASP A 111 32.30 -3.76 17.76
C ASP A 111 32.03 -5.14 18.41
N ASP A 112 30.90 -5.27 19.11
CA ASP A 112 30.48 -6.52 19.76
C ASP A 112 29.87 -7.46 18.72
N GLU A 113 30.51 -8.61 18.48
CA GLU A 113 30.11 -9.54 17.42
C GLU A 113 28.74 -10.18 17.68
N ASP A 114 28.38 -10.44 18.95
CA ASP A 114 27.07 -11.01 19.30
C ASP A 114 25.95 -10.01 19.00
N LEU A 115 26.16 -8.72 19.33
CA LEU A 115 25.22 -7.64 18.99
C LEU A 115 25.12 -7.40 17.49
N LYS A 116 26.21 -7.59 16.75
CA LYS A 116 26.23 -7.46 15.30
C LYS A 116 25.47 -8.60 14.61
N GLU A 117 25.63 -9.83 15.08
CA GLU A 117 24.85 -10.99 14.62
C GLU A 117 23.36 -10.77 14.88
N LEU A 118 22.97 -10.39 16.10
CA LEU A 118 21.59 -10.07 16.46
C LEU A 118 20.98 -8.95 15.59
N SER A 119 21.79 -7.95 15.24
CA SER A 119 21.39 -6.86 14.36
C SER A 119 21.07 -7.36 12.94
N GLU A 120 21.91 -8.24 12.39
CA GLU A 120 21.70 -8.81 11.05
C GLU A 120 20.53 -9.80 10.99
N GLU A 121 20.31 -10.59 12.04
CA GLU A 121 19.11 -11.43 12.18
C GLU A 121 17.86 -10.57 12.11
N ARG A 122 17.79 -9.51 12.92
CA ARG A 122 16.62 -8.62 12.93
C ARG A 122 16.42 -7.92 11.59
N ARG A 123 17.48 -7.48 10.92
CA ARG A 123 17.39 -6.87 9.58
C ARG A 123 16.80 -7.87 8.57
N THR A 124 17.23 -9.13 8.65
CA THR A 124 16.77 -10.20 7.76
C THR A 124 15.29 -10.50 7.98
N ASP A 125 14.84 -10.59 9.22
CA ASP A 125 13.42 -10.77 9.56
C ASP A 125 12.53 -9.63 9.02
N LEU A 126 12.97 -8.38 9.20
CA LEU A 126 12.26 -7.22 8.70
C LEU A 126 12.20 -7.22 7.17
N SER A 127 13.31 -7.52 6.48
CA SER A 127 13.33 -7.62 5.02
C SER A 127 12.34 -8.67 4.52
N ALA A 128 12.36 -9.87 5.12
CA ALA A 128 11.47 -10.95 4.75
C ALA A 128 9.99 -10.59 4.93
N SER A 129 9.65 -9.76 5.92
CA SER A 129 8.27 -9.29 6.12
C SER A 129 7.79 -8.37 4.99
N VAL A 130 8.67 -7.50 4.46
CA VAL A 130 8.34 -6.62 3.32
C VAL A 130 8.25 -7.43 2.02
N ASP A 131 9.16 -8.38 1.83
CA ASP A 131 9.14 -9.28 0.67
C ASP A 131 7.84 -10.12 0.64
N ARG A 132 7.39 -10.59 1.79
CA ARG A 132 6.10 -11.31 1.90
C ARG A 132 4.91 -10.47 1.44
N VAL A 133 4.82 -9.20 1.83
CA VAL A 133 3.75 -8.29 1.36
C VAL A 133 3.77 -8.18 -0.17
N ALA A 134 4.97 -8.01 -0.73
CA ALA A 134 5.22 -7.95 -2.16
C ALA A 134 4.80 -9.23 -2.91
N ASP A 135 5.14 -10.39 -2.37
CA ASP A 135 4.85 -11.69 -2.96
C ASP A 135 3.36 -11.98 -2.94
N VAL A 136 2.67 -11.74 -1.81
CA VAL A 136 1.23 -11.97 -1.67
C VAL A 136 0.41 -11.03 -2.55
N MET A 137 0.90 -9.81 -2.83
CA MET A 137 0.24 -8.87 -3.74
C MET A 137 0.30 -9.30 -5.22
N THR A 138 1.29 -10.09 -5.63
CA THR A 138 1.47 -10.50 -7.03
C THR A 138 0.25 -11.22 -7.62
N PRO A 139 -0.28 -12.31 -7.01
CA PRO A 139 -1.47 -12.97 -7.54
C PRO A 139 -2.74 -12.11 -7.43
N ALA A 140 -2.79 -11.11 -6.53
CA ALA A 140 -3.90 -10.17 -6.46
C ALA A 140 -3.91 -9.23 -7.66
N ARG A 141 -2.74 -8.66 -8.01
CA ARG A 141 -2.55 -7.82 -9.20
C ARG A 141 -2.93 -8.56 -10.48
N GLU A 142 -2.42 -9.77 -10.69
CA GLU A 142 -2.73 -10.55 -11.90
C GLU A 142 -4.24 -10.77 -12.07
N ALA A 143 -4.94 -11.03 -10.97
CA ALA A 143 -6.40 -11.18 -10.98
C ALA A 143 -7.12 -9.86 -11.29
N ILE A 144 -6.64 -8.73 -10.78
CA ILE A 144 -7.18 -7.39 -11.06
C ILE A 144 -6.96 -7.01 -12.53
N ASP A 145 -5.77 -7.26 -13.08
CA ASP A 145 -5.43 -6.95 -14.48
C ASP A 145 -6.33 -7.73 -15.45
N ALA A 146 -6.49 -9.03 -15.20
CA ALA A 146 -7.40 -9.88 -15.99
C ALA A 146 -8.86 -9.40 -15.89
N TYR A 147 -9.28 -8.99 -14.70
CA TYR A 147 -10.62 -8.47 -14.45
C TYR A 147 -10.87 -7.14 -15.17
N LEU A 148 -9.94 -6.18 -15.08
CA LEU A 148 -9.97 -4.91 -15.81
C LEU A 148 -9.97 -5.13 -17.32
N GLY A 149 -9.18 -6.09 -17.83
CA GLY A 149 -9.22 -6.48 -19.24
C GLY A 149 -10.62 -6.91 -19.69
N THR A 150 -11.26 -7.80 -18.91
CA THR A 150 -12.62 -8.28 -19.20
C THR A 150 -13.65 -7.16 -19.15
N LEU A 151 -13.53 -6.24 -18.18
CA LEU A 151 -14.42 -5.09 -18.04
C LEU A 151 -14.28 -4.12 -19.21
N ARG A 152 -13.06 -3.82 -19.66
CA ARG A 152 -12.82 -2.97 -20.83
C ARG A 152 -13.44 -3.54 -22.09
N ASP A 153 -13.31 -4.84 -22.33
CA ASP A 153 -13.94 -5.47 -23.50
C ASP A 153 -15.47 -5.51 -23.39
N THR A 154 -16.00 -5.65 -22.17
CA THR A 154 -17.43 -5.51 -21.90
C THR A 154 -17.94 -4.10 -22.24
N LEU A 155 -17.22 -3.06 -21.83
CA LEU A 155 -17.55 -1.67 -22.16
C LEU A 155 -17.52 -1.42 -23.67
N LYS A 156 -16.49 -1.92 -24.38
CA LYS A 156 -16.41 -1.81 -25.85
C LYS A 156 -17.56 -2.51 -26.56
N TYR A 157 -17.98 -3.67 -26.06
CA TYR A 157 -19.11 -4.37 -26.64
C TYR A 157 -20.42 -3.59 -26.45
N LEU A 158 -20.66 -3.11 -25.23
CA LEU A 158 -21.87 -2.35 -24.89
C LEU A 158 -21.93 -0.96 -25.53
N SER A 159 -20.79 -0.36 -25.86
CA SER A 159 -20.77 0.90 -26.63
C SER A 159 -21.20 0.71 -28.09
N ILE A 160 -21.18 -0.53 -28.60
CA ILE A 160 -21.69 -0.89 -29.92
C ILE A 160 -23.17 -1.26 -29.84
N ASP A 161 -23.55 -2.08 -28.87
CA ASP A 161 -24.92 -2.57 -28.69
C ASP A 161 -25.39 -2.44 -27.24
N LEU A 162 -25.96 -1.27 -26.93
CA LEU A 162 -26.60 -0.99 -25.64
C LEU A 162 -28.11 -1.32 -25.67
N THR A 163 -28.59 -2.11 -26.63
CA THR A 163 -29.99 -2.53 -26.65
C THR A 163 -30.26 -3.54 -25.53
N PRO A 164 -31.53 -3.78 -25.15
CA PRO A 164 -31.87 -4.81 -24.17
C PRO A 164 -31.32 -6.20 -24.53
N SER A 165 -31.27 -6.55 -25.82
CA SER A 165 -30.68 -7.81 -26.29
C SER A 165 -29.17 -7.84 -26.15
N GLY A 166 -28.49 -6.73 -26.50
CA GLY A 166 -27.06 -6.56 -26.30
C GLY A 166 -26.68 -6.76 -24.83
N ILE A 167 -27.38 -6.09 -23.93
CA ILE A 167 -27.16 -6.21 -22.48
C ILE A 167 -27.49 -7.64 -21.98
N ALA A 168 -28.60 -8.25 -22.41
CA ALA A 168 -28.94 -9.62 -22.01
C ALA A 168 -27.87 -10.66 -22.40
N SER A 169 -27.16 -10.44 -23.52
CA SER A 169 -26.11 -11.34 -23.99
C SER A 169 -24.90 -11.41 -23.04
N ILE A 170 -24.72 -10.42 -22.16
CA ILE A 170 -23.62 -10.36 -21.19
C ILE A 170 -24.01 -10.81 -19.77
N ASP A 171 -25.23 -11.33 -19.55
CA ASP A 171 -25.68 -11.83 -18.24
C ASP A 171 -24.70 -12.84 -17.61
N GLY A 172 -24.14 -13.74 -18.44
CA GLY A 172 -23.11 -14.70 -18.02
C GLY A 172 -21.82 -14.01 -17.58
N ARG A 173 -21.36 -13.02 -18.36
CA ARG A 173 -20.17 -12.23 -18.05
C ARG A 173 -20.33 -11.42 -16.77
N ALA A 174 -21.51 -10.87 -16.51
CA ALA A 174 -21.80 -10.17 -15.26
C ALA A 174 -21.70 -11.11 -14.04
N LYS A 175 -22.22 -12.35 -14.15
CA LYS A 175 -22.08 -13.36 -13.09
C LYS A 175 -20.62 -13.75 -12.86
N ASP A 176 -19.84 -13.92 -13.92
CA ASP A 176 -18.42 -14.26 -13.81
C ASP A 176 -17.58 -13.09 -13.28
N ALA A 177 -17.95 -11.86 -13.61
CA ALA A 177 -17.37 -10.67 -13.02
C ALA A 177 -17.61 -10.60 -11.50
N SER A 178 -18.82 -10.91 -11.02
CA SER A 178 -19.10 -11.01 -9.58
C SER A 178 -18.29 -12.11 -8.89
N LYS A 179 -18.05 -13.26 -9.53
CA LYS A 179 -17.17 -14.30 -8.99
C LYS A 179 -15.72 -13.84 -8.92
N SER A 180 -15.23 -13.18 -9.97
CA SER A 180 -13.89 -12.61 -10.04
C SER A 180 -13.68 -11.56 -8.95
N ALA A 181 -14.65 -10.68 -8.75
CA ALA A 181 -14.64 -9.68 -7.68
C ALA A 181 -14.48 -10.32 -6.28
N LYS A 182 -15.19 -11.42 -5.99
CA LYS A 182 -15.03 -12.16 -4.72
C LYS A 182 -13.64 -12.78 -4.58
N SER A 183 -13.10 -13.36 -5.66
CA SER A 183 -11.75 -13.93 -5.67
C SER A 183 -10.69 -12.85 -5.41
N ILE A 184 -10.80 -11.70 -6.09
CA ILE A 184 -9.92 -10.54 -5.87
C ILE A 184 -10.02 -10.05 -4.43
N HIS A 185 -11.23 -9.93 -3.88
CA HIS A 185 -11.41 -9.51 -2.48
C HIS A 185 -10.70 -10.45 -1.50
N SER A 186 -10.79 -11.77 -1.71
CA SER A 186 -10.09 -12.75 -0.88
C SER A 186 -8.57 -12.61 -0.99
N LYS A 187 -8.03 -12.40 -2.19
CA LYS A 187 -6.59 -12.20 -2.40
C LYS A 187 -6.11 -10.91 -1.73
N LEU A 188 -6.82 -9.80 -1.92
CA LEU A 188 -6.52 -8.53 -1.26
C LEU A 188 -6.62 -8.61 0.27
N GLY A 189 -7.52 -9.44 0.80
CA GLY A 189 -7.58 -9.75 2.24
C GLY A 189 -6.30 -10.43 2.74
N GLY A 190 -5.71 -11.34 1.95
CA GLY A 190 -4.40 -11.92 2.26
C GLY A 190 -3.27 -10.89 2.26
N VAL A 191 -3.33 -9.90 1.36
CA VAL A 191 -2.35 -8.79 1.35
C VAL A 191 -2.51 -7.94 2.62
N LEU A 192 -3.73 -7.57 2.98
CA LEU A 192 -4.00 -6.82 4.22
C LEU A 192 -3.47 -7.54 5.45
N GLU A 193 -3.67 -8.85 5.54
CA GLU A 193 -3.12 -9.65 6.64
C GLU A 193 -1.59 -9.55 6.70
N SER A 194 -0.91 -9.72 5.55
CA SER A 194 0.55 -9.60 5.51
C SER A 194 1.06 -8.20 5.89
N VAL A 195 0.30 -7.14 5.55
CA VAL A 195 0.63 -5.77 5.95
C VAL A 195 0.41 -5.56 7.45
N HIS A 196 -0.67 -6.10 8.02
CA HIS A 196 -0.95 -6.05 9.46
C HIS A 196 0.07 -6.83 10.29
N GLU A 197 0.63 -7.92 9.76
CA GLU A 197 1.74 -8.64 10.36
C GLU A 197 3.05 -7.84 10.28
N ALA A 198 3.33 -7.21 9.12
CA ALA A 198 4.59 -6.50 8.90
C ALA A 198 4.67 -5.15 9.63
N ALA A 199 3.63 -4.31 9.57
CA ALA A 199 3.67 -2.92 10.05
C ALA A 199 4.11 -2.77 11.52
N PRO A 200 3.64 -3.60 12.47
CA PRO A 200 4.07 -3.53 13.87
C PRO A 200 5.56 -3.82 14.07
N LEU A 201 6.22 -4.55 13.16
CA LEU A 201 7.64 -4.87 13.26
C LEU A 201 8.55 -3.65 13.05
N PHE A 202 8.03 -2.64 12.32
CA PHE A 202 8.71 -1.37 12.00
C PHE A 202 8.30 -0.21 12.92
N ALA A 203 7.19 -0.36 13.63
CA ALA A 203 6.69 0.67 14.54
C ALA A 203 7.59 0.82 15.77
N ARG A 204 7.61 2.03 16.34
CA ARG A 204 8.12 2.20 17.72
C ARG A 204 7.14 1.54 18.69
N ALA A 205 7.65 1.02 19.81
CA ALA A 205 6.80 0.73 20.95
C ALA A 205 5.98 1.99 21.27
N ARG A 206 4.65 1.94 21.10
CA ARG A 206 3.78 2.98 21.64
C ARG A 206 4.00 2.94 23.14
N ALA A 207 4.53 4.02 23.73
CA ALA A 207 4.50 4.18 25.16
C ALA A 207 3.04 4.09 25.62
N THR A 208 2.67 2.94 26.18
CA THR A 208 1.33 2.70 26.70
C THR A 208 1.07 3.70 27.82
N GLY A 209 0.18 4.66 27.57
CA GLY A 209 -0.59 5.34 28.61
C GLY A 209 0.10 6.47 29.38
N ALA A 210 0.37 7.60 28.75
CA ALA A 210 0.30 8.87 29.47
C ALA A 210 -1.19 9.27 29.59
N LYS A 211 -1.93 8.63 30.51
CA LYS A 211 -3.17 9.22 31.02
C LYS A 211 -2.76 10.57 31.64
N LYS A 212 -3.15 11.67 30.99
CA LYS A 212 -3.11 13.00 31.60
C LYS A 212 -3.95 12.94 32.87
N SER A 213 -3.31 12.79 34.03
CA SER A 213 -3.93 13.06 35.31
C SER A 213 -4.29 14.55 35.31
N VAL A 214 -5.56 14.84 35.08
CA VAL A 214 -6.11 16.17 35.36
C VAL A 214 -5.99 16.36 36.86
N GLN A 215 -5.04 17.20 37.25
CA GLN A 215 -4.89 17.70 38.61
C GLN A 215 -6.11 18.59 38.85
N ALA A 216 -7.06 18.11 39.65
CA ALA A 216 -8.13 18.94 40.19
C ALA A 216 -7.50 19.83 41.27
N GLU A 217 -7.49 21.15 41.04
CA GLU A 217 -7.21 22.12 42.10
C GLU A 217 -8.34 22.10 43.13
N PRO A 218 -8.05 22.28 44.43
CA PRO A 218 -9.07 22.36 45.45
C PRO A 218 -9.73 23.73 45.43
N VAL A 219 -11.06 23.74 45.35
CA VAL A 219 -11.88 24.92 45.66
C VAL A 219 -11.81 25.13 47.17
N SER A 220 -11.16 26.20 47.61
CA SER A 220 -11.25 26.69 48.98
C SER A 220 -12.64 27.25 49.25
N ASN A 221 -13.19 26.91 50.42
CA ASN A 221 -14.45 27.39 51.00
C ASN A 221 -14.57 28.92 51.06
#